data_AF-A0A960E6H7-F1
#
_entry.id   AF-A0A960E6H7-F1
#
_cell.length_a   1.000
_cell.length_b   1.000
_cell.length_c   1.000
_cell.angle_alpha   90.00
_cell.angle_beta   90.00
_cell.angle_gamma   90.00
#
_symmetry.space_group_name_H-M   'P 1'
#
loop_
_entity.id
_entity.type
_entity.pdbx_description
1 polymer ?
#
loop_
_entity_poly.entity_id
_entity_poly.type
_entity_poly.pdbx_seq_one_letter_code
_entity_poly.pdbx_strand_id
1 'polypeptide(L)' 'MLLVNPSHGDAAMASIDPRYRLHAVVTSRSVSYAVDARNLDTYLVPKRDEEVTRESLHASGRGIAYTKAPFAYLFERVA' A
#
# COMPACT_ATOMS: atom_id res chain seq x y z
N MET A 1 3.75 -14.38 0.35
CA MET A 1 3.22 -13.17 -0.31
C MET A 1 2.03 -12.68 0.48
N LEU A 2 1.85 -11.37 0.59
CA LEU A 2 0.78 -10.74 1.34
C LEU A 2 0.01 -9.82 0.38
N LEU A 3 -1.27 -10.11 0.14
CA LEU A 3 -2.17 -9.27 -0.64
C LEU A 3 -2.95 -8.36 0.31
N VAL A 4 -2.86 -7.06 0.11
CA VAL A 4 -3.35 -6.05 1.04
C VAL A 4 -4.33 -5.12 0.34
N ASN A 5 -5.50 -4.94 0.95
CA ASN A 5 -6.45 -3.92 0.52
C ASN A 5 -5.98 -2.54 1.02
N PRO A 6 -6.00 -1.47 0.21
CA PRO A 6 -5.73 -0.11 0.66
C PRO A 6 -6.62 0.38 1.82
N SER A 7 -7.79 -0.24 2.03
CA SER A 7 -8.70 0.15 3.11
C SER A 7 -8.07 -0.05 4.50
N HIS A 8 -8.46 0.77 5.48
CA HIS A 8 -8.16 0.56 6.91
C HIS A 8 -6.68 0.59 7.34
N GLY A 9 -5.74 0.98 6.47
CA GLY A 9 -4.35 1.23 6.85
C GLY A 9 -3.43 0.01 6.77
N ASP A 10 -3.94 -1.14 6.35
CA ASP A 10 -3.14 -2.36 6.19
C ASP A 10 -1.98 -2.13 5.20
N ALA A 11 -2.23 -1.41 4.10
CA ALA A 11 -1.20 -1.11 3.11
C ALA A 11 -0.10 -0.21 3.68
N ALA A 12 -0.48 0.74 4.54
CA ALA A 12 0.47 1.62 5.21
C ALA A 12 1.31 0.85 6.22
N MET A 13 0.68 -0.01 7.03
CA MET A 13 1.38 -0.90 7.96
C MET A 13 2.37 -1.83 7.25
N ALA A 14 1.97 -2.42 6.13
CA ALA A 14 2.85 -3.27 5.33
C ALA A 14 4.00 -2.48 4.68
N SER A 15 3.77 -1.23 4.26
CA SER A 15 4.80 -0.41 3.62
C SER A 15 5.95 0.02 4.53
N ILE A 16 5.70 0.12 5.84
CA ILE A 16 6.71 0.53 6.83
C ILE A 16 7.36 -0.65 7.55
N ASP A 17 6.89 -1.88 7.30
CA ASP A 17 7.43 -3.08 7.92
C ASP A 17 8.61 -3.62 7.09
N PRO A 18 9.84 -3.66 7.64
CA PRO A 18 11.03 -4.03 6.89
C PRO A 18 11.03 -5.50 6.42
N ARG A 19 10.13 -6.34 6.95
CA ARG A 19 9.97 -7.72 6.50
C ARG A 19 9.29 -7.82 5.14
N TYR A 20 8.68 -6.74 4.67
CA TYR A 20 7.91 -6.70 3.43
C TYR A 20 8.47 -5.69 2.44
N ARG A 21 8.37 -6.04 1.16
CA ARG A 21 8.69 -5.15 0.04
C ARG A 21 7.50 -5.14 -0.92
N LEU A 22 7.12 -3.95 -1.41
CA LEU A 22 6.12 -3.85 -2.46
C LEU A 22 6.65 -4.51 -3.74
N HIS A 23 5.98 -5.56 -4.19
CA HIS A 23 6.38 -6.37 -5.34
C HIS A 23 5.52 -6.07 -6.58
N ALA A 24 4.23 -5.80 -6.38
CA ALA A 24 3.33 -5.39 -7.44
C ALA A 24 2.08 -4.69 -6.86
N VAL A 25 1.26 -4.13 -7.74
CA VAL A 25 -0.09 -3.68 -7.44
C VAL A 25 -1.09 -4.39 -8.33
N VAL A 26 -2.31 -4.57 -7.82
CA VAL A 26 -3.46 -4.99 -8.62
C VAL A 26 -4.26 -3.75 -8.96
N THR A 27 -4.49 -3.51 -10.24
CA THR A 27 -5.39 -2.45 -10.71
C THR A 27 -6.68 -3.07 -11.23
N SER A 28 -7.80 -2.37 -11.05
CA SER A 28 -9.07 -2.76 -11.65
C SER A 28 -9.47 -1.73 -12.72
N ARG A 29 -9.94 -2.23 -13.86
CA ARG A 29 -10.60 -1.44 -14.91
C ARG A 29 -11.86 -2.15 -15.34
N SER A 30 -13.00 -1.55 -14.99
CA SER A 30 -14.34 -2.09 -15.20
C SER A 30 -14.49 -3.52 -14.66
N VAL A 31 -14.40 -4.53 -15.52
CA VAL A 31 -14.56 -5.97 -15.20
C VAL A 31 -13.25 -6.74 -15.19
N SER A 32 -12.11 -6.07 -15.41
CA SER A 32 -10.80 -6.71 -15.49
C SER A 32 -9.88 -6.27 -14.37
N TYR A 33 -9.06 -7.22 -13.91
CA TYR A 33 -7.95 -6.98 -12.99
C TYR A 33 -6.63 -7.20 -13.72
N ALA A 34 -5.65 -6.37 -13.43
CA ALA A 34 -4.30 -6.50 -13.96
C ALA A 34 -3.27 -6.33 -12.84
N VAL A 35 -2.20 -7.12 -12.90
CA VAL A 35 -1.05 -6.98 -12.01
C VAL A 35 -0.01 -6.12 -12.70
N ASP A 36 0.47 -5.07 -12.03
CA ASP A 36 1.52 -4.18 -12.53
C ASP A 36 2.67 -4.10 -11.52
N ALA A 37 3.89 -4.29 -12.00
CA ALA A 37 5.12 -4.23 -11.21
C ALA A 37 6.02 -3.04 -11.59
N ARG A 38 5.51 -2.09 -12.39
CA ARG A 38 6.27 -0.93 -12.87
C ARG A 38 5.99 0.30 -12.02
N ASN A 39 6.98 1.18 -11.89
CA ASN A 39 6.88 2.48 -11.20
C ASN A 39 6.25 2.37 -9.79
N LEU A 40 6.62 1.33 -9.04
CA LEU A 40 6.03 1.01 -7.73
C LEU A 40 6.26 2.10 -6.68
N ASP A 41 7.36 2.84 -6.82
CA ASP A 41 7.73 4.02 -6.04
C ASP A 41 6.66 5.13 -6.07
N THR A 42 5.77 5.11 -7.06
CA THR A 42 4.70 6.11 -7.19
C THR A 42 3.40 5.77 -6.46
N TYR A 43 3.27 4.58 -5.87
CA TYR A 43 1.99 4.11 -5.31
C TYR A 43 1.81 4.39 -3.81
N LEU A 44 2.89 4.49 -3.05
CA LEU A 44 2.86 4.70 -1.60
C LEU A 44 3.19 6.14 -1.22
N VAL A 45 2.84 7.10 -2.08
CA VAL A 45 3.03 8.54 -1.86
C VAL A 45 1.78 9.12 -1.19
N PRO A 46 1.85 9.57 0.07
CA PRO A 46 0.70 10.15 0.76
C PRO A 46 0.17 11.41 0.04
N LYS A 47 -1.14 11.67 0.13
CA LYS A 47 -1.76 12.89 -0.43
C LYS A 47 -1.47 14.14 0.40
N ARG A 48 -1.16 13.96 1.68
CA ARG A 48 -0.78 15.03 2.61
C ARG A 48 0.66 14.80 3.00
N ASP A 49 1.35 15.87 3.34
CA ASP A 49 2.69 15.77 3.92
C ASP A 49 2.55 15.32 5.38
N GLU A 50 2.46 14.00 5.56
CA GLU A 50 2.33 13.34 6.86
C GLU A 50 3.31 12.17 6.94
N GLU A 51 3.97 12.06 8.09
CA GLU A 51 4.89 10.95 8.35
C GLU A 51 4.09 9.69 8.67
N VAL A 52 4.32 8.64 7.88
CA VAL A 52 3.68 7.33 8.07
C VAL A 52 4.53 6.53 9.05
N THR A 53 4.08 6.45 10.30
CA THR A 53 4.72 5.66 11.36
C THR A 53 3.72 4.69 11.96
N ARG A 54 4.21 3.65 12.64
CA ARG A 54 3.34 2.70 13.35
C ARG A 54 2.49 3.44 14.38
N GLU A 55 3.09 4.39 15.06
CA GLU A 55 2.48 5.20 16.11
C GLU A 55 1.37 6.10 15.52
N SER A 56 1.61 6.76 14.38
CA SER A 56 0.60 7.62 13.74
C SER A 56 -0.58 6.81 13.18
N LEU A 57 -0.32 5.63 12.63
CA LEU A 57 -1.35 4.69 12.15
C LEU A 57 -2.21 4.14 13.30
N HIS A 58 -1.58 3.73 14.40
CA HIS A 58 -2.29 3.25 15.59
C HIS A 58 -3.10 4.37 16.26
N ALA A 59 -2.53 5.57 16.41
CA ALA A 59 -3.19 6.69 17.07
C ALA A 59 -4.39 7.22 16.26
N SER A 60 -4.29 7.26 14.94
CA SER A 60 -5.37 7.72 14.07
C SER A 60 -6.47 6.68 13.89
N GLY A 61 -6.14 5.38 13.97
CA GLY A 61 -7.03 4.28 13.63
C GLY A 61 -7.51 4.32 12.17
N ARG A 62 -6.80 5.06 11.32
CA ARG A 62 -7.18 5.35 9.92
C ARG A 62 -6.02 5.00 9.00
N GLY A 63 -6.35 4.59 7.78
CA GLY A 63 -5.36 4.40 6.73
C GLY A 63 -4.88 5.72 6.11
N ILE A 64 -3.72 5.66 5.47
CA ILE A 64 -3.15 6.78 4.71
C ILE A 64 -3.85 6.88 3.36
N ALA A 65 -4.28 8.09 3.01
CA ALA A 65 -4.75 8.37 1.67
C ALA A 65 -3.57 8.57 0.74
N TYR A 66 -3.30 7.60 -0.14
CA TYR A 66 -2.24 7.70 -1.16
C TYR A 66 -2.72 8.40 -2.43
N THR A 67 -1.80 8.99 -3.19
CA THR A 67 -2.08 9.68 -4.47
C THR A 67 -2.66 8.74 -5.53
N LYS A 68 -2.25 7.46 -5.51
CA LYS A 68 -2.79 6.39 -6.35
C LYS A 68 -3.60 5.41 -5.50
N ALA A 69 -4.71 4.96 -6.06
CA ALA A 69 -5.60 3.99 -5.44
C ALA A 69 -5.69 2.73 -6.32
N PRO A 70 -4.69 1.82 -6.24
CA PRO A 70 -4.84 0.50 -6.84
C PRO A 70 -5.96 -0.27 -6.12
N PHE A 71 -6.43 -1.35 -6.73
CA PHE A 71 -7.37 -2.25 -6.10
C PHE A 71 -6.75 -2.97 -4.89
N ALA A 72 -5.50 -3.42 -5.02
CA ALA A 72 -4.75 -4.05 -3.94
C ALA A 72 -3.24 -3.88 -4.13
N TYR A 73 -2.49 -4.08 -3.05
CA TYR A 73 -1.03 -4.12 -3.03
C TYR A 73 -0.56 -5.54 -2.80
N LEU A 74 0.51 -5.93 -3.48
CA LEU A 74 1.14 -7.24 -3.31
C LEU A 74 2.52 -7.05 -2.71
N PHE A 75 2.65 -7.46 -1.46
CA PHE A 75 3.91 -7.44 -0.73
C PHE A 75 4.57 -8.82 -0.75
N GLU A 76 5.86 -8.82 -1.04
CA GLU A 76 6.73 -9.97 -0.88
C GLU A 76 7.39 -9.91 0.50
N ARG A 77 7.47 -11.04 1.19
CA ARG A 77 8.23 -11.13 2.45
C ARG A 77 9.70 -11.36 2.10
N VAL A 78 10.58 -10.49 2.58
CA VAL A 78 12.01 -10.45 2.21
C VAL A 78 12.97 -10.73 3.38
N ALA A 79 12.44 -10.97 4.58
CA ALA A 79 13.16 -11.36 5.80
C ALA A 79 12.36 -12.37 6.62
#